data_AF-A0A5D0XRT5-F1
#
_entry.id   AF-A0A5D0XRT5-F1
#
_cell.length_a   1.000
_cell.length_b   1.000
_cell.length_c   1.000
_cell.angle_alpha   90.00
_cell.angle_beta   90.00
_cell.angle_gamma   90.00
#
_symmetry.space_group_name_H-M   'P 1'
#
loop_
_entity.id
_entity.type
_entity.pdbx_description
1 polymer ?
#
loop_
_entity_poly.entity_id
_entity_poly.type
_entity_poly.pdbx_seq_one_letter_code
_entity_poly.pdbx_strand_id
1 'polypeptide(L)'
;MSSLPRLKRSLQGNNSWMVLSPHLDDAVLSCGALLKDAARTRDITVATIFTEPADPPHTRAGRTFVNQCSSPDANTLFEERKLEDREVLEELGVRYLHLGVEDALFRQRRAVPGHRLLKKLLPELVYRYPTYRFDIALGRVSRGDHALIDTLRARVDDLLQQTNADLLFCPLGIGRHVDHVITRLIGTSFPDRVVYYADFPYSLSFPVDEAFIRKHQLQGAGWDHKLATKESMIRGYTTQADALFPDGTIPAVPEMYYAPMS
;
A
#
# COMPACT_ATOMS: atom_id res chain seq x y z
N MET A 1 19.38 14.54 -13.16
CA MET A 1 18.40 13.94 -12.22
C MET A 1 19.11 13.63 -10.92
N SER A 2 18.71 14.28 -9.82
CA SER A 2 19.18 13.94 -8.48
C SER A 2 18.59 12.57 -8.14
N SER A 3 19.40 11.53 -8.05
CA SER A 3 18.96 10.21 -7.57
C SER A 3 19.31 10.09 -6.10
N LEU A 4 18.41 9.50 -5.30
CA LEU A 4 18.70 9.23 -3.89
C LEU A 4 19.98 8.38 -3.78
N PRO A 5 20.99 8.77 -2.99
CA PRO A 5 22.26 8.05 -2.91
C PRO A 5 22.10 6.56 -2.62
N ARG A 6 21.16 6.22 -1.72
CA ARG A 6 20.82 4.84 -1.36
C ARG A 6 20.24 4.05 -2.54
N LEU A 7 19.23 4.60 -3.22
CA LEU A 7 18.63 3.97 -4.39
C LEU A 7 19.66 3.81 -5.51
N LYS A 8 20.46 4.85 -5.77
CA LYS A 8 21.55 4.81 -6.76
C LYS A 8 22.56 3.71 -6.45
N ARG A 9 22.99 3.58 -5.20
CA ARG A 9 23.93 2.54 -4.77
C ARG A 9 23.35 1.14 -4.97
N SER A 10 22.09 0.92 -4.56
CA SER A 10 21.45 -0.38 -4.74
C SER A 10 21.26 -0.72 -6.22
N LEU A 11 20.92 0.28 -7.06
CA LEU A 11 20.81 0.13 -8.53
C LEU A 11 22.13 -0.29 -9.22
N GLN A 12 23.30 -0.06 -8.60
CA GLN A 12 24.59 -0.52 -9.14
C GLN A 12 24.88 -2.00 -8.85
N GLY A 13 24.17 -2.60 -7.88
CA GLY A 13 24.24 -4.03 -7.57
C GLY A 13 23.01 -4.79 -8.07
N ASN A 14 22.86 -6.03 -7.63
CA ASN A 14 21.75 -6.93 -7.96
C ASN A 14 21.01 -7.45 -6.70
N ASN A 15 21.22 -6.80 -5.55
CA ASN A 15 20.55 -7.18 -4.31
C ASN A 15 19.04 -7.08 -4.44
N SER A 16 18.35 -7.99 -3.74
CA SER A 16 16.90 -8.08 -3.76
C SER A 16 16.23 -6.85 -3.15
N TRP A 17 15.03 -6.53 -3.61
CA TRP A 17 14.17 -5.51 -3.00
C TRP A 17 12.91 -6.09 -2.41
N MET A 18 12.42 -5.43 -1.36
CA MET A 18 11.08 -5.63 -0.82
C MET A 18 10.27 -4.36 -0.96
N VAL A 19 9.04 -4.47 -1.45
CA VAL A 19 8.09 -3.35 -1.56
C VAL A 19 6.87 -3.69 -0.73
N LEU A 20 6.53 -2.86 0.25
CA LEU A 20 5.29 -2.98 0.99
C LEU A 20 4.21 -2.20 0.27
N SER A 21 3.21 -2.91 -0.24
CA SER A 21 1.98 -2.32 -0.77
C SER A 21 0.91 -2.34 0.34
N PRO A 22 0.28 -1.21 0.70
CA PRO A 22 -0.90 -1.24 1.57
C PRO A 22 -1.99 -2.10 0.95
N HIS A 23 -2.41 -1.75 -0.28
CA HIS A 23 -3.50 -2.40 -1.00
C HIS A 23 -3.04 -3.03 -2.31
N LEU A 24 -3.95 -3.80 -2.92
CA LEU A 24 -3.78 -4.56 -4.16
C LEU A 24 -3.83 -3.63 -5.38
N ASP A 25 -2.83 -2.74 -5.51
CA ASP A 25 -2.67 -1.74 -6.57
C ASP A 25 -1.50 -0.76 -6.28
N ASP A 26 -1.38 -0.32 -5.02
CA ASP A 26 -0.54 0.83 -4.64
C ASP A 26 0.93 0.75 -5.07
N ALA A 27 1.57 -0.41 -4.94
CA ALA A 27 2.97 -0.60 -5.33
C ALA A 27 3.17 -0.36 -6.83
N VAL A 28 2.26 -0.84 -7.68
CA VAL A 28 2.33 -0.64 -9.13
C VAL A 28 1.91 0.78 -9.51
N LEU A 29 0.84 1.29 -8.90
CA LEU A 29 0.41 2.69 -9.05
C LEU A 29 1.54 3.66 -8.71
N SER A 30 2.35 3.38 -7.69
CA SER A 30 3.35 4.34 -7.18
C SER A 30 4.75 4.09 -7.72
N CYS A 31 5.13 2.83 -7.94
CA CYS A 31 6.50 2.43 -8.28
C CYS A 31 6.64 1.62 -9.58
N GLY A 32 5.55 1.38 -10.31
CA GLY A 32 5.54 0.44 -11.44
C GLY A 32 6.66 0.65 -12.46
N ALA A 33 7.01 1.91 -12.79
CA ALA A 33 8.06 2.20 -13.75
C ALA A 33 9.47 1.84 -13.22
N LEU A 34 9.76 2.14 -11.95
CA LEU A 34 10.98 1.69 -11.29
C LEU A 34 11.04 0.16 -11.19
N LEU A 35 9.94 -0.47 -10.80
CA LEU A 35 9.87 -1.94 -10.66
C LEU A 35 10.12 -2.63 -12.00
N LYS A 36 9.51 -2.14 -13.09
CA LYS A 36 9.72 -2.69 -14.43
C LYS A 36 11.19 -2.65 -14.87
N ASP A 37 11.89 -1.57 -14.53
CA ASP A 37 13.29 -1.43 -14.91
C ASP A 37 14.21 -2.26 -14.01
N ALA A 38 13.99 -2.22 -12.70
CA ALA A 38 14.81 -2.91 -11.71
C ALA A 38 14.68 -4.44 -11.78
N ALA A 39 13.48 -4.98 -12.04
CA ALA A 39 13.21 -6.43 -12.11
C ALA A 39 14.04 -7.17 -13.16
N ARG A 40 14.67 -6.45 -14.11
CA ARG A 40 15.59 -7.04 -15.10
C ARG A 40 16.90 -7.55 -14.52
N THR A 41 17.28 -7.05 -13.34
CA THR A 41 18.64 -7.23 -12.79
C THR A 41 18.66 -7.68 -11.33
N ARG A 42 17.51 -7.69 -10.65
CA ARG A 42 17.39 -8.10 -9.25
C ARG A 42 16.06 -8.78 -9.00
N ASP A 43 16.03 -9.60 -7.96
CA ASP A 43 14.78 -10.13 -7.44
C ASP A 43 14.00 -9.05 -6.68
N ILE A 44 12.70 -8.96 -6.92
CA ILE A 44 11.82 -8.04 -6.21
C ILE A 44 10.65 -8.83 -5.62
N THR A 45 10.31 -8.56 -4.37
CA THR A 45 9.09 -9.06 -3.74
C THR A 45 8.19 -7.88 -3.37
N VAL A 46 6.97 -7.87 -3.91
CA VAL A 46 5.90 -6.98 -3.46
C VAL A 46 5.07 -7.73 -2.43
N ALA A 47 5.14 -7.28 -1.18
CA ALA A 47 4.33 -7.79 -0.09
C ALA A 47 3.15 -6.85 0.16
N THR A 48 1.96 -7.28 -0.26
CA THR A 48 0.71 -6.53 -0.09
C THR A 48 0.09 -6.89 1.25
N ILE A 49 -0.13 -5.89 2.11
CA ILE A 49 -0.49 -6.10 3.52
C ILE A 49 -1.98 -6.40 3.65
N PHE A 50 -2.82 -5.49 3.17
CA PHE A 50 -4.25 -5.47 3.44
C PHE A 50 -5.04 -6.12 2.29
N THR A 51 -5.07 -7.45 2.31
CA THR A 51 -5.57 -8.28 1.20
C THR A 51 -6.84 -9.05 1.53
N GLU A 52 -7.43 -8.82 2.70
CA GLU A 52 -8.63 -9.54 3.12
C GLU A 52 -9.75 -8.59 3.55
N PRO A 53 -11.01 -8.97 3.32
CA PRO A 53 -12.15 -8.42 4.01
C PRO A 53 -12.42 -9.21 5.31
N ALA A 54 -13.36 -8.72 6.11
CA ALA A 54 -13.89 -9.45 7.25
C ALA A 54 -15.30 -9.96 6.92
N ASP A 55 -15.75 -11.06 7.52
CA ASP A 55 -17.08 -11.62 7.25
C ASP A 55 -18.23 -10.59 7.39
N PRO A 56 -19.34 -10.74 6.65
CA PRO A 56 -20.52 -9.88 6.79
C PRO A 56 -21.18 -9.98 8.20
N PRO A 57 -22.06 -9.04 8.56
CA PRO A 57 -22.41 -7.82 7.81
C PRO A 57 -21.32 -6.74 7.90
N HIS A 58 -21.20 -5.94 6.83
CA HIS A 58 -20.28 -4.80 6.75
C HIS A 58 -20.95 -3.48 7.14
N THR A 59 -20.15 -2.47 7.45
CA THR A 59 -20.62 -1.09 7.66
C THR A 59 -21.19 -0.49 6.37
N ARG A 60 -21.90 0.65 6.48
CA ARG A 60 -22.34 1.40 5.29
C ARG A 60 -21.17 1.76 4.36
N ALA A 61 -20.03 2.17 4.92
CA ALA A 61 -18.84 2.53 4.13
C ALA A 61 -18.30 1.31 3.35
N GLY A 62 -18.16 0.15 4.00
CA GLY A 62 -17.72 -1.08 3.33
C GLY A 62 -18.67 -1.51 2.21
N ARG A 63 -20.00 -1.43 2.44
CA ARG A 63 -20.99 -1.74 1.38
C ARG A 63 -20.93 -0.76 0.22
N THR A 64 -20.76 0.54 0.49
CA THR A 64 -20.62 1.55 -0.57
C THR A 64 -19.38 1.28 -1.42
N PHE A 65 -18.25 0.92 -0.79
CA PHE A 65 -17.03 0.56 -1.49
C PHE A 65 -17.23 -0.65 -2.42
N VAL A 66 -17.79 -1.75 -1.89
CA VAL A 66 -18.08 -2.95 -2.70
C VAL A 66 -18.99 -2.63 -3.89
N ASN A 67 -20.05 -1.84 -3.67
CA ASN A 67 -20.96 -1.44 -4.74
C ASN A 67 -20.30 -0.53 -5.79
N GLN A 68 -19.35 0.33 -5.41
CA GLN A 68 -18.61 1.19 -6.34
C GLN A 68 -17.72 0.37 -7.28
N CYS A 69 -17.13 -0.71 -6.78
CA CYS A 69 -16.36 -1.67 -7.57
C CYS A 69 -17.26 -2.63 -8.38
N SER A 70 -18.59 -2.46 -8.36
CA SER A 70 -19.55 -3.30 -9.08
C SER A 70 -19.46 -4.81 -8.76
N SER A 71 -18.95 -5.15 -7.58
CA SER A 71 -18.76 -6.55 -7.14
C SER A 71 -19.93 -6.99 -6.24
N PRO A 72 -20.34 -8.28 -6.24
CA PRO A 72 -21.52 -8.74 -5.49
C PRO A 72 -21.32 -8.72 -3.97
N ASP A 73 -20.11 -9.01 -3.49
CA ASP A 73 -19.76 -8.98 -2.07
C ASP A 73 -18.26 -8.74 -1.87
N ALA A 74 -17.86 -8.50 -0.61
CA ALA A 74 -16.48 -8.17 -0.28
C ALA A 74 -15.52 -9.33 -0.52
N ASN A 75 -15.92 -10.59 -0.30
CA ASN A 75 -15.03 -11.73 -0.53
C ASN A 75 -14.73 -11.88 -2.02
N THR A 76 -15.77 -11.79 -2.87
CA THR A 76 -15.58 -11.81 -4.33
C THR A 76 -14.67 -10.68 -4.79
N LEU A 77 -14.90 -9.44 -4.32
CA LEU A 77 -14.05 -8.29 -4.68
C LEU A 77 -12.57 -8.51 -4.33
N PHE A 78 -12.28 -9.01 -3.12
CA PHE A 78 -10.88 -9.20 -2.71
C PHE A 78 -10.22 -10.38 -3.42
N GLU A 79 -10.95 -11.43 -3.77
CA GLU A 79 -10.41 -12.50 -4.64
C GLU A 79 -10.11 -11.98 -6.04
N GLU A 80 -11.01 -11.19 -6.65
CA GLU A 80 -10.78 -10.53 -7.93
C GLU A 80 -9.54 -9.63 -7.88
N ARG A 81 -9.43 -8.77 -6.86
CA ARG A 81 -8.27 -7.89 -6.67
C ARG A 81 -6.95 -8.65 -6.46
N LYS A 82 -6.99 -9.80 -5.77
CA LYS A 82 -5.80 -10.66 -5.59
C LYS A 82 -5.36 -11.28 -6.91
N LEU A 83 -6.31 -11.68 -7.76
CA LEU A 83 -6.01 -12.18 -9.10
C LEU A 83 -5.40 -11.09 -9.98
N GLU A 84 -5.99 -9.89 -10.02
CA GLU A 84 -5.46 -8.73 -10.76
C GLU A 84 -4.02 -8.40 -10.34
N ASP A 85 -3.78 -8.28 -9.03
CA ASP A 85 -2.45 -7.95 -8.49
C ASP A 85 -1.41 -9.02 -8.85
N ARG A 86 -1.79 -10.29 -8.75
CA ARG A 86 -0.94 -11.41 -9.15
C ARG A 86 -0.58 -11.32 -10.63
N GLU A 87 -1.56 -11.14 -11.51
CA GLU A 87 -1.35 -11.12 -12.97
C GLU A 87 -0.42 -9.95 -13.36
N VAL A 88 -0.66 -8.76 -12.82
CA VAL A 88 0.17 -7.58 -13.10
C VAL A 88 1.59 -7.75 -12.57
N LEU A 89 1.77 -8.27 -11.35
CA LEU A 89 3.09 -8.48 -10.77
C LEU A 89 3.88 -9.58 -11.47
N GLU A 90 3.21 -10.67 -11.89
CA GLU A 90 3.82 -11.72 -12.70
C GLU A 90 4.28 -11.18 -14.08
N GLU A 91 3.49 -10.35 -14.75
CA GLU A 91 3.88 -9.68 -16.01
C GLU A 91 5.08 -8.72 -15.82
N LEU A 92 5.17 -8.12 -14.64
CA LEU A 92 6.30 -7.29 -14.23
C LEU A 92 7.59 -8.09 -13.99
N GLY A 93 7.51 -9.41 -13.81
CA GLY A 93 8.62 -10.26 -13.38
C GLY A 93 8.94 -10.09 -11.89
N VAL A 94 7.94 -9.73 -11.09
CA VAL A 94 8.06 -9.44 -9.66
C VAL A 94 7.32 -10.50 -8.86
N ARG A 95 7.89 -10.96 -7.75
CA ARG A 95 7.22 -11.91 -6.84
C ARG A 95 6.14 -11.19 -6.04
N TYR A 96 4.95 -11.75 -5.98
CA TYR A 96 3.86 -11.26 -5.12
C TYR A 96 3.80 -12.05 -3.81
N LEU A 97 3.37 -11.38 -2.74
CA LEU A 97 3.07 -11.98 -1.45
C LEU A 97 1.89 -11.24 -0.80
N HIS A 98 0.76 -11.92 -0.62
CA HIS A 98 -0.42 -11.37 0.05
C HIS A 98 -0.39 -11.77 1.53
N LEU A 99 -0.36 -10.79 2.45
CA LEU A 99 -0.13 -11.05 3.88
C LEU A 99 -1.40 -11.39 4.66
N GLY A 100 -2.58 -11.30 4.05
CA GLY A 100 -3.82 -11.79 4.65
C GLY A 100 -4.40 -10.88 5.73
N VAL A 101 -4.04 -9.59 5.77
CA VAL A 101 -4.55 -8.67 6.80
C VAL A 101 -5.84 -8.00 6.34
N GLU A 102 -6.79 -7.84 7.26
CA GLU A 102 -8.03 -7.11 6.99
C GLU A 102 -7.75 -5.64 6.61
N ASP A 103 -8.34 -5.16 5.52
CA ASP A 103 -8.38 -3.74 5.12
C ASP A 103 -9.12 -2.88 6.14
N ALA A 104 -8.73 -1.61 6.31
CA ALA A 104 -9.33 -0.68 7.28
C ALA A 104 -10.86 -0.60 7.23
N LEU A 105 -11.48 -0.60 6.05
CA LEU A 105 -12.93 -0.59 5.88
C LEU A 105 -13.59 -1.85 6.45
N PHE A 106 -12.82 -2.93 6.53
CA PHE A 106 -13.27 -4.23 6.96
C PHE A 106 -12.80 -4.62 8.37
N ARG A 107 -11.80 -3.90 8.90
CA ARG A 107 -11.11 -4.20 10.16
C ARG A 107 -12.06 -4.11 11.37
N GLN A 108 -12.22 -5.23 12.08
CA GLN A 108 -13.08 -5.27 13.27
C GLN A 108 -12.34 -4.94 14.57
N ARG A 109 -13.11 -4.48 15.58
CA ARG A 109 -12.63 -4.34 16.95
C ARG A 109 -12.44 -5.71 17.59
N ARG A 110 -11.66 -5.77 18.67
CA ARG A 110 -11.50 -7.02 19.43
C ARG A 110 -12.88 -7.46 19.91
N ALA A 111 -13.23 -8.72 19.65
CA ALA A 111 -14.53 -9.25 20.04
C ALA A 111 -14.72 -9.13 21.56
N VAL A 112 -15.87 -8.57 21.95
CA VAL A 112 -16.36 -8.48 23.33
C VAL A 112 -17.57 -9.40 23.52
N PRO A 113 -17.96 -9.80 24.74
CA PRO A 113 -19.20 -10.54 24.95
C PRO A 113 -20.40 -9.82 24.29
N GLY A 114 -21.22 -10.55 23.53
CA GLY A 114 -22.33 -9.98 22.75
C GLY A 114 -21.97 -9.43 21.37
N HIS A 115 -20.69 -9.51 20.95
CA HIS A 115 -20.19 -9.02 19.66
C HIS A 115 -21.01 -9.48 18.45
N ARG A 116 -21.44 -10.75 18.42
CA ARG A 116 -22.22 -11.29 17.29
C ARG A 116 -23.59 -10.62 17.14
N LEU A 117 -24.24 -10.29 18.27
CA LEU A 117 -25.54 -9.60 18.28
C LEU A 117 -25.36 -8.11 17.92
N LEU A 118 -24.34 -7.46 18.49
CA LEU A 118 -23.95 -6.09 18.17
C LEU A 118 -23.61 -5.93 16.69
N LYS A 119 -22.83 -6.85 16.10
CA LYS A 119 -22.47 -6.82 14.68
C LYS A 119 -23.70 -6.93 13.78
N LYS A 120 -24.68 -7.77 14.15
CA LYS A 120 -25.92 -7.95 13.38
C LYS A 120 -26.81 -6.70 13.41
N LEU A 121 -26.86 -5.99 14.54
CA LEU A 121 -27.75 -4.85 14.74
C LEU A 121 -27.11 -3.50 14.36
N LEU A 122 -25.83 -3.31 14.69
CA LEU A 122 -25.09 -2.04 14.58
C LEU A 122 -23.62 -2.30 14.22
N PRO A 123 -23.31 -2.70 12.96
CA PRO A 123 -21.94 -3.02 12.54
C PRO A 123 -20.96 -1.84 12.75
N GLU A 124 -21.43 -0.59 12.68
CA GLU A 124 -20.61 0.61 12.91
C GLU A 124 -19.98 0.67 14.32
N LEU A 125 -20.56 0.01 15.32
CA LEU A 125 -19.97 -0.05 16.68
C LEU A 125 -18.86 -1.09 16.81
N VAL A 126 -18.83 -2.04 15.86
CA VAL A 126 -17.93 -3.19 15.86
C VAL A 126 -16.69 -2.92 15.02
N TYR A 127 -16.79 -2.13 13.96
CA TYR A 127 -15.66 -1.86 13.08
C TYR A 127 -14.72 -0.81 13.69
N ARG A 128 -13.43 -0.94 13.38
CA ARG A 128 -12.38 -0.06 13.92
C ARG A 128 -12.41 1.32 13.27
N TYR A 129 -12.67 1.35 11.97
CA TYR A 129 -12.80 2.56 11.16
C TYR A 129 -14.20 2.62 10.53
N PRO A 130 -15.25 2.87 11.33
CA PRO A 130 -16.64 2.82 10.84
C PRO A 130 -16.97 3.95 9.88
N THR A 131 -16.18 5.03 9.84
CA THR A 131 -16.39 6.15 8.93
C THR A 131 -15.15 6.44 8.07
N TYR A 132 -15.33 6.44 6.75
CA TYR A 132 -14.26 6.77 5.81
C TYR A 132 -13.74 8.20 6.00
N ARG A 133 -14.64 9.18 6.13
CA ARG A 133 -14.28 10.61 6.18
C ARG A 133 -13.65 11.05 7.50
N PHE A 134 -13.99 10.44 8.64
CA PHE A 134 -13.48 10.89 9.94
C PHE A 134 -12.34 10.03 10.50
N ASP A 135 -12.23 8.76 10.10
CA ASP A 135 -11.23 7.87 10.68
C ASP A 135 -10.15 7.48 9.66
N ILE A 136 -10.57 7.04 8.47
CA ILE A 136 -9.65 6.55 7.42
C ILE A 136 -8.91 7.71 6.74
N ALA A 137 -9.64 8.70 6.23
CA ALA A 137 -9.07 9.83 5.50
C ALA A 137 -8.30 10.83 6.40
N LEU A 138 -8.48 10.77 7.72
CA LEU A 138 -7.70 11.59 8.66
C LEU A 138 -6.35 10.96 9.04
N GLY A 139 -6.13 9.68 8.72
CA GLY A 139 -4.90 8.94 9.03
C GLY A 139 -4.67 8.71 10.53
N ARG A 140 -5.75 8.67 11.32
CA ARG A 140 -5.66 8.48 12.77
C ARG A 140 -5.57 7.00 13.09
N VAL A 141 -4.34 6.49 13.22
CA VAL A 141 -4.09 5.11 13.62
C VAL A 141 -4.71 4.82 14.99
N SER A 142 -5.60 3.84 15.03
CA SER A 142 -6.26 3.40 16.26
C SER A 142 -5.27 2.79 17.24
N ARG A 143 -5.46 3.02 18.54
CA ARG A 143 -4.72 2.30 19.60
C ARG A 143 -4.84 0.78 19.46
N GLY A 144 -5.97 0.30 18.95
CA GLY A 144 -6.22 -1.12 18.71
C GLY A 144 -5.29 -1.76 17.68
N ASP A 145 -4.65 -0.97 16.82
CA ASP A 145 -3.78 -1.48 15.76
C ASP A 145 -2.29 -1.49 16.15
N HIS A 146 -1.93 -1.09 17.38
CA HIS A 146 -0.52 -1.12 17.82
C HIS A 146 0.05 -2.54 17.82
N ALA A 147 -0.70 -3.51 18.35
CA ALA A 147 -0.30 -4.91 18.32
C ALA A 147 -0.21 -5.47 16.88
N LEU A 148 -1.08 -5.00 15.98
CA LEU A 148 -1.01 -5.34 14.56
C LEU A 148 0.27 -4.78 13.93
N ILE A 149 0.59 -3.51 14.18
CA ILE A 149 1.81 -2.88 13.68
C ILE A 149 3.05 -3.63 14.16
N ASP A 150 3.10 -4.02 15.43
CA ASP A 150 4.25 -4.76 15.98
C ASP A 150 4.36 -6.16 15.37
N THR A 151 3.24 -6.85 15.16
CA THR A 151 3.19 -8.12 14.43
C THR A 151 3.70 -7.96 13.00
N LEU A 152 3.27 -6.90 12.31
CA LEU A 152 3.68 -6.61 10.94
C LEU A 152 5.16 -6.25 10.85
N ARG A 153 5.71 -5.51 11.81
CA ARG A 153 7.15 -5.21 11.88
C ARG A 153 7.98 -6.48 11.99
N ALA A 154 7.62 -7.38 12.90
CA ALA A 154 8.31 -8.66 13.06
C ALA A 154 8.21 -9.49 11.76
N ARG A 155 7.02 -9.58 11.17
CA ARG A 155 6.82 -10.30 9.92
C ARG A 155 7.63 -9.73 8.76
N VAL A 156 7.72 -8.40 8.65
CA VAL A 156 8.51 -7.73 7.60
C VAL A 156 10.00 -7.94 7.85
N ASP A 157 10.48 -7.91 9.09
CA ASP A 157 11.88 -8.23 9.40
C ASP A 157 12.25 -9.66 8.96
N ASP A 158 11.41 -10.64 9.29
CA ASP A 158 11.58 -12.03 8.83
C ASP A 158 11.64 -12.12 7.30
N LEU A 159 10.73 -11.42 6.60
CA LEU A 159 10.68 -11.42 5.14
C LEU A 159 11.90 -10.74 4.51
N LEU A 160 12.39 -9.63 5.08
CA LEU A 160 13.62 -8.97 4.64
C LEU A 160 14.82 -9.90 4.76
N GLN A 161 14.90 -10.69 5.83
CA GLN A 161 15.96 -11.68 6.03
C GLN A 161 15.85 -12.85 5.04
N GLN A 162 14.64 -13.41 4.87
CA GLN A 162 14.38 -14.53 3.95
C GLN A 162 14.65 -14.17 2.49
N THR A 163 14.35 -12.92 2.09
CA THR A 163 14.55 -12.46 0.71
C THR A 163 15.93 -11.83 0.47
N ASN A 164 16.73 -11.67 1.54
CA ASN A 164 17.99 -10.92 1.54
C ASN A 164 17.82 -9.52 0.92
N ALA A 165 16.69 -8.85 1.22
CA ALA A 165 16.37 -7.57 0.62
C ALA A 165 17.19 -6.43 1.25
N ASP A 166 17.92 -5.68 0.41
CA ASP A 166 18.76 -4.57 0.87
C ASP A 166 17.96 -3.27 1.04
N LEU A 167 16.91 -3.07 0.24
CA LEU A 167 15.97 -1.96 0.34
C LEU A 167 14.55 -2.43 0.68
N LEU A 168 13.88 -1.60 1.48
CA LEU A 168 12.46 -1.72 1.84
C LEU A 168 11.71 -0.50 1.30
N PHE A 169 10.84 -0.68 0.31
CA PHE A 169 9.98 0.38 -0.19
C PHE A 169 8.69 0.44 0.62
N CYS A 170 8.25 1.64 1.00
CA CYS A 170 7.02 1.88 1.77
C CYS A 170 6.28 3.12 1.27
N PRO A 171 4.95 3.25 1.43
CA PRO A 171 4.25 4.49 1.14
C PRO A 171 4.70 5.63 2.05
N LEU A 172 4.71 6.86 1.53
CA LEU A 172 4.88 8.08 2.33
C LEU A 172 3.61 8.48 3.09
N GLY A 173 2.46 7.89 2.74
CA GLY A 173 1.16 8.12 3.39
C GLY A 173 0.46 9.40 2.90
N ILE A 174 0.73 9.83 1.67
CA ILE A 174 0.02 10.92 1.00
C ILE A 174 -1.46 10.52 0.82
N GLY A 175 -2.38 11.46 1.00
CA GLY A 175 -3.84 11.17 1.07
C GLY A 175 -4.30 10.66 2.45
N ARG A 176 -3.35 10.31 3.34
CA ARG A 176 -3.57 9.99 4.76
C ARG A 176 -4.47 8.77 5.01
N HIS A 177 -4.64 7.87 4.05
CA HIS A 177 -5.34 6.62 4.29
C HIS A 177 -4.67 5.85 5.44
N VAL A 178 -5.44 5.40 6.44
CA VAL A 178 -4.87 4.82 7.66
C VAL A 178 -3.98 3.61 7.40
N ASP A 179 -4.33 2.77 6.44
CA ASP A 179 -3.52 1.62 6.05
C ASP A 179 -2.17 2.04 5.45
N HIS A 180 -2.12 3.09 4.62
CA HIS A 180 -0.85 3.65 4.12
C HIS A 180 -0.02 4.22 5.27
N VAL A 181 -0.67 4.90 6.23
CA VAL A 181 0.01 5.42 7.42
C VAL A 181 0.57 4.27 8.28
N ILE A 182 -0.17 3.18 8.45
CA ILE A 182 0.30 1.96 9.14
C ILE A 182 1.52 1.38 8.41
N THR A 183 1.44 1.19 7.10
CA THR A 183 2.55 0.66 6.30
C THR A 183 3.79 1.56 6.37
N ARG A 184 3.60 2.88 6.32
CA ARG A 184 4.68 3.87 6.53
C ARG A 184 5.37 3.70 7.88
N LEU A 185 4.60 3.45 8.94
CA LEU A 185 5.13 3.26 10.29
C LEU A 185 5.95 1.98 10.43
N ILE A 186 5.69 0.94 9.62
CA ILE A 186 6.55 -0.25 9.57
C ILE A 186 7.95 0.15 9.10
N GLY A 187 8.04 0.92 8.02
CA GLY A 187 9.31 1.39 7.44
C GLY A 187 10.19 2.18 8.41
N THR A 188 9.60 2.84 9.42
CA THR A 188 10.37 3.59 10.43
C THR A 188 11.26 2.70 11.30
N SER A 189 11.02 1.40 11.33
CA SER A 189 11.82 0.40 12.06
C SER A 189 13.08 0.00 11.30
N PHE A 190 13.21 0.40 10.03
CA PHE A 190 14.30 0.02 9.13
C PHE A 190 14.97 1.26 8.51
N PRO A 191 15.45 2.23 9.31
CA PRO A 191 15.94 3.51 8.82
C PRO A 191 17.10 3.39 7.82
N ASP A 192 17.89 2.31 7.91
CA ASP A 192 19.05 2.06 7.05
C ASP A 192 18.68 1.45 5.69
N ARG A 193 17.47 0.90 5.55
CA ARG A 193 16.99 0.22 4.33
C ARG A 193 15.83 0.94 3.64
N VAL A 194 15.03 1.71 4.40
CA VAL A 194 13.76 2.24 3.91
C VAL A 194 13.92 3.27 2.79
N VAL A 195 13.04 3.18 1.80
CA VAL A 195 12.79 4.20 0.77
C VAL A 195 11.28 4.39 0.69
N TYR A 196 10.80 5.60 0.95
CA TYR A 196 9.39 5.93 0.88
C TYR A 196 8.99 6.35 -0.55
N TYR A 197 7.95 5.77 -1.14
CA TYR A 197 7.39 6.22 -2.41
C TYR A 197 6.23 7.20 -2.18
N ALA A 198 6.06 8.16 -3.08
CA ALA A 198 4.87 9.01 -3.10
C ALA A 198 3.66 8.20 -3.58
N ASP A 199 2.60 8.19 -2.77
CA ASP A 199 1.37 7.47 -3.05
C ASP A 199 0.67 8.08 -4.27
N PHE A 200 0.61 7.37 -5.39
CA PHE A 200 -0.08 7.80 -6.61
C PHE A 200 -1.44 7.07 -6.71
N PRO A 201 -2.54 7.72 -7.12
CA PRO A 201 -2.64 9.09 -7.63
C PRO A 201 -2.81 10.18 -6.54
N TYR A 202 -2.82 9.82 -5.25
CA TYR A 202 -3.04 10.77 -4.15
C TYR A 202 -2.07 11.96 -4.18
N SER A 203 -0.82 11.76 -4.59
CA SER A 203 0.22 12.77 -4.76
C SER A 203 -0.11 13.86 -5.78
N LEU A 204 -1.10 13.67 -6.65
CA LEU A 204 -1.59 14.70 -7.57
C LEU A 204 -2.43 15.77 -6.86
N SER A 205 -3.10 15.40 -5.76
CA SER A 205 -4.10 16.25 -5.09
C SER A 205 -3.77 16.58 -3.64
N PHE A 206 -2.88 15.81 -3.01
CA PHE A 206 -2.55 15.97 -1.59
C PHE A 206 -1.06 16.27 -1.41
N PRO A 207 -0.72 17.18 -0.47
CA PRO A 207 0.67 17.47 -0.14
C PRO A 207 1.29 16.32 0.67
N VAL A 208 2.62 16.29 0.69
CA VAL A 208 3.40 15.41 1.58
C VAL A 208 3.25 15.82 3.05
N ASP A 209 3.47 14.86 3.95
CA ASP A 209 3.54 15.11 5.40
C ASP A 209 4.90 15.72 5.76
N GLU A 210 4.99 17.04 5.69
CA GLU A 210 6.20 17.81 5.97
C GLU A 210 6.78 17.58 7.38
N ALA A 211 5.92 17.29 8.37
CA ALA A 211 6.38 16.99 9.72
C ALA A 211 7.08 15.63 9.75
N PHE A 212 6.55 14.63 9.05
CA PHE A 212 7.20 13.33 8.88
C PHE A 212 8.52 13.44 8.13
N ILE A 213 8.55 14.16 6.99
CA ILE A 213 9.77 14.40 6.21
C ILE A 213 10.87 15.01 7.08
N ARG A 214 10.58 16.10 7.81
CA ARG A 214 11.56 16.76 8.67
C ARG A 214 12.02 15.85 9.82
N LYS A 215 11.09 15.17 10.48
CA LYS A 215 11.40 14.28 11.61
C LYS A 215 12.35 13.16 11.21
N HIS A 216 12.17 12.60 10.02
CA HIS A 216 12.97 11.48 9.50
C HIS A 216 14.07 11.91 8.53
N GLN A 217 14.31 13.22 8.38
CA GLN A 217 15.35 13.82 7.54
C GLN A 217 15.35 13.28 6.10
N LEU A 218 14.16 13.16 5.52
CA LEU A 218 13.98 12.57 4.20
C LEU A 218 14.32 13.58 3.10
N GLN A 219 15.02 13.11 2.08
CA GLN A 219 15.23 13.84 0.82
C GLN A 219 14.43 13.19 -0.29
N GLY A 220 13.91 14.01 -1.22
CA GLY A 220 13.14 13.54 -2.38
C GLY A 220 13.95 13.45 -3.67
N ALA A 221 13.67 12.45 -4.50
CA ALA A 221 14.16 12.34 -5.87
C ALA A 221 13.06 11.84 -6.80
N GLY A 222 13.08 12.32 -8.04
CA GLY A 222 12.19 11.84 -9.10
C GLY A 222 12.82 10.72 -9.94
N TRP A 223 11.95 9.84 -10.44
CA TRP A 223 12.24 8.82 -11.43
C TRP A 223 11.31 9.03 -12.63
N ASP A 224 11.88 9.34 -13.79
CA ASP A 224 11.14 9.62 -15.03
C ASP A 224 11.36 8.56 -16.13
N HIS A 225 12.07 7.47 -15.81
CA HIS A 225 12.36 6.40 -16.74
C HIS A 225 11.18 5.41 -16.80
N LYS A 226 10.91 4.89 -18.01
CA LYS A 226 9.87 3.86 -18.26
C LYS A 226 8.43 4.24 -17.88
N LEU A 227 8.12 5.53 -17.70
CA LEU A 227 6.77 5.99 -17.36
C LEU A 227 5.68 5.52 -18.34
N ALA A 228 6.01 5.39 -19.62
CA ALA A 228 5.08 4.92 -20.65
C ALA A 228 4.56 3.48 -20.41
N THR A 229 5.25 2.68 -19.60
CA THR A 229 4.79 1.31 -19.25
C THR A 229 3.76 1.30 -18.14
N LYS A 230 3.65 2.39 -17.38
CA LYS A 230 2.85 2.46 -16.16
C LYS A 230 1.35 2.37 -16.45
N GLU A 231 0.91 3.02 -17.51
CA GLU A 231 -0.50 3.05 -17.89
C GLU A 231 -1.07 1.64 -18.09
N SER A 232 -0.41 0.78 -18.87
CA SER A 232 -0.91 -0.57 -19.14
C SER A 232 -0.98 -1.42 -17.88
N MET A 233 0.00 -1.28 -16.98
CA MET A 233 0.03 -2.02 -15.72
C MET A 233 -1.07 -1.56 -14.76
N ILE A 234 -1.31 -0.24 -14.67
CA ILE A 234 -2.41 0.30 -13.87
C ILE A 234 -3.77 -0.16 -14.39
N ARG A 235 -3.93 -0.25 -15.71
CA ARG A 235 -5.17 -0.77 -16.33
C ARG A 235 -5.41 -2.25 -16.06
N GLY A 236 -4.40 -3.01 -15.61
CA GLY A 236 -4.59 -4.39 -15.17
C GLY A 236 -5.41 -4.53 -13.88
N TYR A 237 -5.49 -3.47 -13.07
CA TYR A 237 -6.32 -3.41 -11.87
C TYR A 237 -7.73 -2.94 -12.21
N THR A 238 -8.49 -3.73 -12.96
CA THR A 238 -9.78 -3.34 -13.55
C THR A 238 -10.83 -2.94 -12.50
N THR A 239 -10.82 -3.58 -11.33
CA THR A 239 -11.72 -3.23 -10.21
C THR A 239 -11.47 -1.81 -9.65
N GLN A 240 -10.28 -1.23 -9.92
CA GLN A 240 -9.79 -0.01 -9.29
C GLN A 240 -9.57 1.13 -10.30
N ALA A 241 -9.09 0.83 -11.50
CA ALA A 241 -8.59 1.81 -12.45
C ALA A 241 -9.64 2.86 -12.81
N ASP A 242 -10.86 2.45 -13.13
CA ASP A 242 -11.93 3.38 -13.52
C ASP A 242 -12.41 4.26 -12.35
N ALA A 243 -12.38 3.72 -11.12
CA ALA A 243 -12.72 4.48 -9.92
C ALA A 243 -11.64 5.53 -9.59
N LEU A 244 -10.38 5.20 -9.83
CA LEU A 244 -9.23 6.09 -9.59
C LEU A 244 -9.06 7.13 -10.72
N PHE A 245 -9.40 6.78 -11.95
CA PHE A 245 -9.25 7.60 -13.15
C PHE A 245 -10.58 7.68 -13.91
N PRO A 246 -11.59 8.40 -13.38
CA PRO A 246 -12.94 8.41 -13.94
C PRO A 246 -13.05 9.08 -15.32
N ASP A 247 -12.06 9.87 -15.72
CA ASP A 247 -11.94 10.43 -17.07
C ASP A 247 -11.16 9.51 -18.04
N GLY A 248 -10.78 8.32 -17.58
CA GLY A 248 -10.00 7.32 -18.30
C GLY A 248 -8.53 7.70 -18.51
N THR A 249 -8.09 8.87 -18.06
CA THR A 249 -6.74 9.39 -18.27
C THR A 249 -5.86 9.06 -17.07
N ILE A 250 -4.79 8.30 -17.30
CA ILE A 250 -3.78 8.00 -16.28
C ILE A 250 -2.58 8.93 -16.51
N PRO A 251 -2.32 9.92 -15.64
CA PRO A 251 -1.25 10.89 -15.87
C PRO A 251 0.14 10.24 -15.86
N ALA A 252 0.92 10.50 -16.90
CA ALA A 252 2.33 10.12 -16.97
C ALA A 252 3.21 11.14 -16.21
N VAL A 253 3.20 11.04 -14.88
CA VAL A 253 4.03 11.88 -13.99
C VAL A 253 5.24 11.10 -13.45
N PRO A 254 6.38 11.76 -13.17
CA PRO A 254 7.51 11.12 -12.52
C PRO A 254 7.13 10.48 -11.18
N GLU A 255 7.68 9.31 -10.91
CA GLU A 255 7.57 8.68 -9.59
C GLU A 255 8.48 9.40 -8.61
N MET A 256 8.03 9.62 -7.39
CA MET A 256 8.80 10.34 -6.38
C MET A 256 9.15 9.41 -5.23
N TYR A 257 10.42 9.42 -4.84
CA TYR A 257 10.96 8.59 -3.76
C TYR A 257 11.63 9.46 -2.71
N TYR A 258 11.62 9.01 -1.46
CA TYR A 258 12.14 9.72 -0.31
C TYR A 258 12.95 8.81 0.60
N ALA A 259 14.16 9.18 0.99
CA ALA A 259 14.96 8.38 1.93
C ALA A 259 15.76 9.29 2.87
N PRO A 260 16.11 8.81 4.08
CA PRO A 260 17.03 9.52 4.96
C PRO A 260 18.37 9.76 4.25
N MET A 261 19.03 10.88 4.55
CA MET A 261 20.43 11.05 4.16
C MET A 261 21.26 9.97 4.85
N SER A 262 21.78 9.03 4.06
CA SER A 262 22.83 8.09 4.49
C SER A 262 24.20 8.70 4.32
#